data_AF-A0AB34GS71-F1
#
_entry.id   AF-A0AB34GS71-F1
#
_cell.length_a   1.000
_cell.length_b   1.000
_cell.length_c   1.000
_cell.angle_alpha   90.00
_cell.angle_beta   90.00
_cell.angle_gamma   90.00
#
_symmetry.space_group_name_H-M   'P 1'
#
loop_
_entity.id
_entity.type
_entity.pdbx_description
1 polymer ?
#
loop_
_entity_poly.entity_id
_entity_poly.type
_entity_poly.pdbx_seq_one_letter_code
_entity_poly.pdbx_strand_id
1 'polypeptide(L)'
;MSFLKDVINGAAADIIFLVDSSWSIRKEHFQLVREFLYDVIKSLAAGENDFRFALVWFNGSPHTEFLLNTYRSKQEVLSHVSNMSYTGGSNQTGKGLEYVMQNHLTEAARSRASDGVPQVIVVLTDGHLKDALALPSAELKSTDVKVFAIGVEDADEGALKEIASEPLNMHIFNLENFTHFMT
;
A
#
# COMPACT_ATOMS: atom_id res chain seq x y z
N MET A 1 0.56 -17.01 0.05
CA MET A 1 0.56 -16.75 1.52
C MET A 1 1.96 -16.45 2.09
N SER A 2 2.90 -15.87 1.31
CA SER A 2 4.22 -15.42 1.83
C SER A 2 4.19 -13.98 2.38
N PHE A 3 3.53 -13.05 1.66
CA PHE A 3 3.35 -11.64 2.05
C PHE A 3 2.96 -11.45 3.52
N LEU A 4 1.79 -11.99 3.92
CA LEU A 4 1.30 -11.84 5.28
C LEU A 4 2.22 -12.51 6.29
N LYS A 5 2.88 -13.62 5.97
CA LYS A 5 3.77 -14.31 6.91
C LYS A 5 4.99 -13.46 7.26
N ASP A 6 5.60 -12.82 6.28
CA ASP A 6 6.79 -12.00 6.50
C ASP A 6 6.47 -10.74 7.33
N VAL A 7 5.28 -10.17 7.13
CA VAL A 7 4.80 -9.03 7.93
C VAL A 7 4.36 -9.47 9.35
N ILE A 8 3.56 -10.54 9.47
CA ILE A 8 2.98 -11.03 10.74
C ILE A 8 4.06 -11.50 11.72
N ASN A 9 5.17 -12.07 11.23
CA ASN A 9 6.25 -12.54 12.10
C ASN A 9 7.04 -11.39 12.77
N GLY A 10 6.84 -10.14 12.35
CA GLY A 10 7.49 -8.97 12.95
C GLY A 10 6.75 -8.44 14.19
N ALA A 11 7.46 -7.98 15.21
CA ALA A 11 6.85 -7.44 16.44
C ALA A 11 6.14 -6.08 16.23
N ALA A 12 6.59 -5.29 15.25
CA ALA A 12 6.04 -3.98 14.89
C ALA A 12 6.39 -3.61 13.44
N ALA A 13 5.60 -2.73 12.83
CA ALA A 13 5.85 -2.12 11.52
C ALA A 13 4.95 -0.89 11.33
N ASP A 14 5.42 0.08 10.53
CA ASP A 14 4.57 1.14 9.98
C ASP A 14 4.24 0.79 8.53
N ILE A 15 2.95 0.64 8.24
CA ILE A 15 2.45 0.14 6.97
C ILE A 15 1.66 1.24 6.28
N ILE A 16 2.15 1.68 5.13
CA ILE A 16 1.55 2.75 4.34
C ILE A 16 0.97 2.13 3.07
N PHE A 17 -0.36 2.20 2.93
CA PHE A 17 -1.03 1.79 1.71
C PHE A 17 -1.05 2.94 0.71
N LEU A 18 -0.53 2.72 -0.49
CA LEU A 18 -0.65 3.63 -1.62
C LEU A 18 -1.61 3.02 -2.64
N VAL A 19 -2.80 3.59 -2.73
CA VAL A 19 -3.94 2.98 -3.42
C VAL A 19 -4.27 3.77 -4.69
N ASP A 20 -4.18 3.11 -5.83
CA ASP A 20 -4.69 3.63 -7.09
C ASP A 20 -6.22 3.66 -7.05
N SER A 21 -6.80 4.84 -7.13
CA SER A 21 -8.24 5.06 -7.23
C SER A 21 -8.64 5.67 -8.58
N SER A 22 -7.77 5.54 -9.59
CA SER A 22 -7.98 6.10 -10.93
C SER A 22 -9.05 5.36 -11.74
N TRP A 23 -9.44 5.93 -12.89
CA TRP A 23 -10.48 5.37 -13.75
C TRP A 23 -10.14 3.99 -14.32
N SER A 24 -8.86 3.65 -14.48
CA SER A 24 -8.44 2.39 -15.09
C SER A 24 -8.65 1.19 -14.17
N ILE A 25 -8.64 1.38 -12.85
CA ILE A 25 -9.01 0.36 -11.86
C ILE A 25 -10.48 -0.08 -11.98
N ARG A 26 -11.37 0.80 -12.45
CA ARG A 26 -12.84 0.60 -12.48
C ARG A 26 -13.47 0.37 -11.10
N LYS A 27 -14.77 0.57 -11.02
CA LYS A 27 -15.51 0.50 -9.74
C LYS A 27 -15.56 -0.92 -9.19
N GLU A 28 -15.68 -1.91 -10.08
CA GLU A 28 -15.83 -3.32 -9.74
C GLU A 28 -14.55 -3.87 -9.10
N HIS A 29 -13.36 -3.55 -9.64
CA HIS A 29 -12.10 -4.00 -9.04
C HIS A 29 -11.71 -3.18 -7.81
N PHE A 30 -12.15 -1.92 -7.69
CA PHE A 30 -11.96 -1.16 -6.46
C PHE A 30 -12.67 -1.80 -5.25
N GLN A 31 -13.77 -2.54 -5.46
CA GLN A 31 -14.37 -3.36 -4.40
C GLN A 31 -13.37 -4.39 -3.87
N LEU A 32 -12.66 -5.09 -4.75
CA LEU A 32 -11.66 -6.09 -4.39
C LEU A 32 -10.47 -5.44 -3.67
N VAL A 33 -10.07 -4.23 -4.07
CA VAL A 33 -9.04 -3.44 -3.38
C VAL A 33 -9.46 -3.15 -1.93
N ARG A 34 -10.71 -2.73 -1.70
CA ARG A 34 -11.23 -2.49 -0.34
C ARG A 34 -11.27 -3.76 0.50
N GLU A 35 -11.72 -4.87 -0.08
CA GLU A 35 -11.76 -6.17 0.60
C GLU A 35 -10.35 -6.64 0.99
N PHE A 36 -9.39 -6.55 0.06
CA PHE A 36 -8.00 -6.86 0.35
C PHE A 36 -7.42 -6.01 1.48
N LEU A 37 -7.60 -4.69 1.43
CA LEU A 37 -7.13 -3.79 2.49
C LEU A 37 -7.74 -4.18 3.84
N TYR A 38 -9.05 -4.42 3.87
CA TYR A 38 -9.76 -4.82 5.07
C TYR A 38 -9.20 -6.13 5.65
N ASP A 39 -9.03 -7.15 4.82
CA ASP A 39 -8.58 -8.47 5.25
C ASP A 39 -7.12 -8.47 5.71
N VAL A 40 -6.24 -7.76 5.00
CA VAL A 40 -4.85 -7.58 5.42
C VAL A 40 -4.78 -6.86 6.76
N ILE A 41 -5.47 -5.74 6.92
CA ILE A 41 -5.49 -4.98 8.17
C ILE A 41 -6.08 -5.81 9.29
N LYS A 42 -7.17 -6.54 9.05
CA LYS A 42 -7.81 -7.42 10.03
C LYS A 42 -6.88 -8.54 10.48
N SER A 43 -6.18 -9.18 9.54
CA SER A 43 -5.21 -10.23 9.84
C SER A 43 -4.05 -9.71 10.68
N LEU A 44 -3.50 -8.54 10.33
CA LEU A 44 -2.44 -7.87 11.08
C LEU A 44 -2.95 -7.33 12.43
N ALA A 45 -4.24 -7.05 12.53
CA ALA A 45 -4.87 -6.56 13.75
C ALA A 45 -5.11 -7.63 14.81
N ALA A 46 -5.19 -8.89 14.42
CA ALA A 46 -5.55 -10.00 15.31
C ALA A 46 -4.46 -10.35 16.34
N GLY A 47 -3.21 -9.97 16.11
CA GLY A 47 -2.08 -10.23 17.01
C GLY A 47 -1.77 -9.09 17.99
N GLU A 48 -0.88 -9.35 18.94
CA GLU A 48 -0.34 -8.38 19.90
C GLU A 48 0.70 -7.43 19.28
N ASN A 49 1.01 -7.59 17.98
CA ASN A 49 1.98 -6.79 17.25
C ASN A 49 1.56 -5.31 17.16
N ASP A 50 2.54 -4.42 17.25
CA ASP A 50 2.37 -2.97 17.18
C ASP A 50 2.48 -2.47 15.73
N PHE A 51 1.51 -2.87 14.92
CA PHE A 51 1.34 -2.39 13.55
C PHE A 51 0.54 -1.09 13.51
N ARG A 52 1.05 -0.11 12.77
CA ARG A 52 0.36 1.15 12.46
C ARG A 52 0.09 1.24 10.98
N PHE A 53 -1.02 1.88 10.64
CA PHE A 53 -1.51 1.96 9.26
C PHE A 53 -1.69 3.41 8.86
N ALA A 54 -1.23 3.73 7.66
CA ALA A 54 -1.56 4.97 6.95
C ALA A 54 -2.10 4.61 5.57
N LEU A 55 -2.89 5.51 4.99
CA LEU A 55 -3.41 5.31 3.64
C LEU A 55 -3.35 6.61 2.85
N VAL A 56 -2.79 6.49 1.66
CA VAL A 56 -2.78 7.49 0.61
C VAL A 56 -3.50 6.87 -0.57
N TRP A 57 -4.46 7.58 -1.13
CA TRP A 57 -4.97 7.27 -2.47
C TRP A 57 -4.39 8.24 -3.49
N PHE A 58 -4.34 7.82 -4.75
CA PHE A 58 -3.98 8.69 -5.86
C PHE A 58 -4.91 8.47 -7.06
N ASN A 59 -5.34 9.58 -7.64
CA ASN A 59 -6.17 9.65 -8.84
C ASN A 59 -5.85 10.90 -9.68
N GLY A 60 -4.58 11.30 -9.66
CA GLY A 60 -4.02 12.47 -10.36
C GLY A 60 -3.23 13.32 -9.38
N SER A 61 -3.78 13.53 -8.19
CA SER A 61 -3.04 14.08 -7.06
C SER A 61 -3.12 13.11 -5.89
N PRO A 62 -1.99 12.75 -5.26
CA PRO A 62 -2.02 11.95 -4.05
C PRO A 62 -2.67 12.73 -2.91
N HIS A 63 -3.45 12.03 -2.09
CA HIS A 63 -4.13 12.61 -0.93
C HIS A 63 -4.07 11.65 0.25
N THR A 64 -3.84 12.21 1.43
CA THR A 64 -3.78 11.43 2.66
C THR A 64 -5.18 11.20 3.19
N GLU A 65 -5.64 9.96 3.18
CA GLU A 65 -6.90 9.55 3.83
C GLU A 65 -6.72 9.51 5.35
N PHE A 66 -5.60 8.94 5.81
CA PHE A 66 -5.20 8.97 7.22
C PHE A 66 -3.70 8.70 7.39
N LEU A 67 -3.14 9.25 8.47
CA LEU A 67 -1.75 9.07 8.93
C LEU A 67 -1.66 7.93 9.95
N LEU A 68 -0.43 7.53 10.29
CA LEU A 68 -0.11 6.46 11.24
C LEU A 68 -0.69 6.67 12.65
N ASN A 69 -1.08 7.91 13.00
CA ASN A 69 -1.64 8.29 14.29
C ASN A 69 -3.08 8.83 14.22
N THR A 70 -3.73 8.81 13.06
CA THR A 70 -5.09 9.35 12.91
C THR A 70 -6.09 8.57 13.75
N TYR A 71 -5.99 7.24 13.74
CA TYR A 71 -6.90 6.35 14.48
C TYR A 71 -6.25 5.82 15.75
N ARG A 72 -7.06 5.64 16.80
CA ARG A 72 -6.61 5.14 18.10
C ARG A 72 -6.77 3.63 18.21
N SER A 73 -7.56 3.03 17.33
CA SER A 73 -7.83 1.60 17.32
C SER A 73 -7.82 1.03 15.90
N LYS A 74 -7.43 -0.24 15.80
CA LYS A 74 -7.46 -1.00 14.53
C LYS A 74 -8.90 -1.14 13.99
N GLN A 75 -9.91 -1.09 14.87
CA GLN A 75 -11.33 -1.10 14.50
C GLN A 75 -11.73 0.16 13.72
N GLU A 76 -11.22 1.34 14.10
CA GLU A 76 -11.49 2.59 13.38
C GLU A 76 -10.84 2.58 11.98
N VAL A 77 -9.63 2.02 11.86
CA VAL A 77 -8.97 1.81 10.57
C VAL A 77 -9.84 0.92 9.66
N LEU A 78 -10.29 -0.23 10.18
CA LEU A 78 -11.18 -1.15 9.44
C LEU A 78 -12.49 -0.48 9.02
N SER A 79 -13.07 0.32 9.91
CA SER A 79 -14.29 1.08 9.63
C SER A 79 -14.07 2.11 8.51
N HIS A 80 -12.94 2.82 8.49
CA HIS A 80 -12.63 3.75 7.41
C HIS A 80 -12.50 3.02 6.08
N VAL A 81 -11.69 1.97 6.03
CA VAL A 81 -11.43 1.19 4.81
C VAL A 81 -12.72 0.59 4.23
N SER A 82 -13.62 0.07 5.07
CA SER A 82 -14.92 -0.46 4.62
C SER A 82 -15.82 0.59 3.95
N ASN A 83 -15.62 1.88 4.25
CA ASN A 83 -16.43 2.99 3.76
C ASN A 83 -15.72 3.86 2.71
N MET A 84 -14.49 3.50 2.30
CA MET A 84 -13.75 4.22 1.27
C MET A 84 -14.56 4.28 -0.03
N SER A 85 -14.63 5.47 -0.64
CA SER A 85 -15.36 5.67 -1.89
C SER A 85 -14.42 5.59 -3.09
N TYR A 86 -14.89 5.02 -4.20
CA TYR A 86 -14.20 5.09 -5.48
C TYR A 86 -14.46 6.46 -6.12
N THR A 87 -13.41 7.24 -6.38
CA THR A 87 -13.54 8.59 -6.95
C THR A 87 -13.13 8.70 -8.41
N GLY A 88 -12.34 7.76 -8.92
CA GLY A 88 -11.81 7.83 -10.28
C GLY A 88 -10.83 8.98 -10.45
N GLY A 89 -10.20 9.06 -11.63
CA GLY A 89 -9.23 10.10 -11.99
C GLY A 89 -8.09 9.57 -12.85
N SER A 90 -6.93 10.20 -12.79
CA SER A 90 -5.73 9.80 -13.55
C SER A 90 -4.78 8.93 -12.72
N ASN A 91 -4.19 7.89 -13.31
CA ASN A 91 -3.07 7.18 -12.68
C ASN A 91 -1.79 8.05 -12.75
N GLN A 92 -1.19 8.38 -11.59
CA GLN A 92 0.11 9.05 -11.46
C GLN A 92 0.88 8.40 -10.29
N THR A 93 1.25 7.13 -10.47
CA THR A 93 1.87 6.32 -9.41
C THR A 93 3.21 6.89 -8.97
N GLY A 94 4.01 7.45 -9.88
CA GLY A 94 5.31 8.05 -9.54
C GLY A 94 5.17 9.20 -8.55
N LYS A 95 4.21 10.10 -8.79
CA LYS A 95 3.85 11.16 -7.83
C LYS A 95 3.33 10.61 -6.51
N GLY A 96 2.58 9.51 -6.54
CA GLY A 96 2.10 8.84 -5.34
C GLY A 96 3.24 8.35 -4.45
N LEU A 97 4.25 7.71 -5.05
CA LEU A 97 5.45 7.26 -4.35
C LEU A 97 6.24 8.44 -3.77
N GLU A 98 6.51 9.46 -4.57
CA GLU A 98 7.19 10.68 -4.11
C GLU A 98 6.46 11.33 -2.92
N TYR A 99 5.13 11.41 -2.99
CA TYR A 99 4.32 11.98 -1.92
C TYR A 99 4.40 11.17 -0.63
N VAL A 100 4.36 9.83 -0.71
CA VAL A 100 4.54 8.96 0.46
C VAL A 100 5.91 9.18 1.08
N MET A 101 6.97 9.28 0.28
CA MET A 101 8.32 9.50 0.79
C MET A 101 8.45 10.84 1.51
N GLN A 102 7.95 11.91 0.91
CA GLN A 102 8.09 13.27 1.45
C GLN A 102 7.18 13.53 2.65
N ASN A 103 6.02 12.85 2.74
CA ASN A 103 4.99 13.21 3.71
C ASN A 103 4.72 12.12 4.75
N HIS A 104 4.88 10.83 4.42
CA HIS A 104 4.49 9.72 5.31
C HIS A 104 5.68 9.01 5.95
N LEU A 105 6.85 8.99 5.30
CA LEU A 105 8.09 8.46 5.86
C LEU A 105 8.82 9.47 6.76
N THR A 106 8.08 10.28 7.50
CA THR A 106 8.62 11.38 8.33
C THR A 106 8.17 11.24 9.79
N GLU A 107 8.99 11.75 10.72
CA GLU A 107 8.62 11.80 12.14
C GLU A 107 7.35 12.64 12.39
N ALA A 108 7.11 13.66 11.55
CA ALA A 108 5.91 14.49 11.60
C ALA A 108 4.64 13.68 11.29
N ALA A 109 4.72 12.75 10.34
CA ALA A 109 3.68 11.75 10.06
C ALA A 109 3.70 10.55 11.02
N ARG A 110 4.53 10.61 12.07
CA ARG A 110 4.66 9.61 13.13
C ARG A 110 5.25 8.28 12.65
N SER A 111 6.02 8.31 11.56
CA SER A 111 6.93 7.21 11.21
C SER A 111 7.91 6.98 12.35
N ARG A 112 8.17 5.71 12.65
CA ARG A 112 9.10 5.21 13.67
C ARG A 112 10.38 4.67 13.05
N ALA A 113 10.71 5.13 11.84
CA ALA A 113 11.95 4.73 11.16
C ALA A 113 13.20 5.01 12.01
N SER A 114 13.26 6.15 12.70
CA SER A 114 14.37 6.51 13.60
C SER A 114 14.46 5.64 14.86
N ASP A 115 13.36 4.97 15.25
CA ASP A 115 13.32 3.98 16.33
C ASP A 115 13.69 2.56 15.84
N GLY A 116 14.05 2.40 14.56
CA GLY A 116 14.37 1.11 13.95
C GLY A 116 13.14 0.24 13.64
N VAL A 117 11.93 0.81 13.66
CA VAL A 117 10.71 0.07 13.30
C VAL A 117 10.63 -0.05 11.77
N PRO A 118 10.42 -1.26 11.22
CA PRO A 118 10.32 -1.47 9.79
C PRO A 118 9.26 -0.59 9.12
N GLN A 119 9.61 0.02 7.99
CA GLN A 119 8.70 0.81 7.16
C GLN A 119 8.31 -0.01 5.93
N VAL A 120 7.00 -0.14 5.69
CA VAL A 120 6.45 -0.94 4.60
C VAL A 120 5.50 -0.10 3.77
N ILE A 121 5.71 -0.07 2.47
CA ILE A 121 4.77 0.51 1.49
C ILE A 121 4.09 -0.64 0.76
N VAL A 122 2.77 -0.61 0.70
CA VAL A 122 1.97 -1.54 -0.11
C VAL A 122 1.27 -0.73 -1.19
N VAL A 123 1.72 -0.88 -2.43
CA VAL A 123 1.18 -0.21 -3.60
C VAL A 123 0.14 -1.10 -4.25
N LEU A 124 -1.08 -0.59 -4.46
CA LEU A 124 -2.15 -1.27 -5.21
C LEU A 124 -2.42 -0.48 -6.48
N THR A 125 -2.11 -1.06 -7.65
CA THR A 125 -2.27 -0.38 -8.95
C THR A 125 -2.42 -1.39 -10.08
N ASP A 126 -2.99 -0.95 -11.20
CA ASP A 126 -2.99 -1.68 -12.47
C ASP A 126 -1.72 -1.42 -13.31
N GLY A 127 -0.78 -0.59 -12.82
CA GLY A 127 0.50 -0.36 -13.51
C GLY A 127 0.38 0.36 -14.86
N HIS A 128 -0.80 0.87 -15.24
CA HIS A 128 -0.99 1.68 -16.45
C HIS A 128 -0.57 3.13 -16.20
N LEU A 129 0.73 3.31 -16.04
CA LEU A 129 1.36 4.55 -15.64
C LEU A 129 1.22 5.65 -16.69
N LYS A 130 1.11 6.90 -16.23
CA LYS A 130 1.21 8.10 -17.07
C LYS A 130 2.40 8.99 -16.72
N ASP A 131 3.21 8.58 -15.76
CA ASP A 131 4.39 9.26 -15.26
C ASP A 131 5.57 8.31 -15.08
N ALA A 132 6.78 8.86 -14.99
CA ALA A 132 8.00 8.08 -14.85
C ALA A 132 8.17 7.59 -13.41
N LEU A 133 8.54 6.31 -13.25
CA LEU A 133 8.78 5.68 -11.94
C LEU A 133 10.26 5.61 -11.55
N ALA A 134 11.18 5.77 -12.49
CA ALA A 134 12.58 5.41 -12.30
C ALA A 134 13.24 6.11 -11.11
N LEU A 135 13.00 7.41 -10.95
CA LEU A 135 13.57 8.20 -9.86
C LEU A 135 13.00 7.85 -8.48
N PRO A 136 11.67 7.92 -8.23
CA PRO A 136 11.13 7.57 -6.93
C PRO A 136 11.38 6.10 -6.57
N SER A 137 11.39 5.19 -7.55
CA SER A 137 11.67 3.78 -7.31
C SER A 137 13.13 3.54 -6.95
N ALA A 138 14.08 4.20 -7.62
CA ALA A 138 15.50 4.10 -7.28
C ALA A 138 15.79 4.65 -5.88
N GLU A 139 15.14 5.76 -5.50
CA GLU A 139 15.29 6.34 -4.18
C GLU A 139 14.72 5.42 -3.10
N LEU A 140 13.52 4.87 -3.27
CA LEU A 140 12.96 3.86 -2.36
C LEU A 140 13.87 2.63 -2.22
N LYS A 141 14.42 2.13 -3.32
CA LYS A 141 15.36 1.00 -3.31
C LYS A 141 16.68 1.32 -2.60
N SER A 142 17.01 2.60 -2.39
CA SER A 142 18.17 3.05 -1.62
C SER A 142 17.89 3.29 -0.13
N THR A 143 16.62 3.15 0.29
CA THR A 143 16.18 3.26 1.69
C THR A 143 15.91 1.89 2.30
N ASP A 144 15.85 1.80 3.63
CA ASP A 144 15.45 0.58 4.35
C ASP A 144 13.92 0.38 4.38
N VAL A 145 13.24 0.83 3.31
CA VAL A 145 11.79 0.73 3.15
C VAL A 145 11.47 -0.44 2.25
N LYS A 146 10.54 -1.29 2.69
CA LYS A 146 10.12 -2.47 1.95
C LYS A 146 8.87 -2.14 1.13
N VAL A 147 8.96 -2.28 -0.19
CA VAL A 147 7.87 -1.94 -1.11
C VAL A 147 7.28 -3.21 -1.70
N PHE A 148 5.99 -3.41 -1.46
CA PHE A 148 5.17 -4.46 -2.05
C PHE A 148 4.30 -3.86 -3.15
N ALA A 149 4.26 -4.50 -4.31
CA ALA A 149 3.41 -4.11 -5.44
C ALA A 149 2.32 -5.17 -5.66
N ILE A 150 1.06 -4.76 -5.51
CA ILE A 150 -0.13 -5.59 -5.70
C ILE A 150 -0.81 -5.15 -6.99
N GLY A 151 -0.69 -5.98 -8.02
CA GLY A 151 -1.31 -5.77 -9.32
C GLY A 151 -2.82 -5.99 -9.27
N VAL A 152 -3.59 -5.04 -9.80
CA VAL A 152 -5.04 -5.14 -9.97
C VAL A 152 -5.35 -5.50 -11.43
N GLU A 153 -6.20 -6.51 -11.67
CA GLU A 153 -6.58 -6.98 -13.01
C GLU A 153 -5.34 -7.38 -13.85
N ASP A 154 -5.21 -6.83 -15.06
CA ASP A 154 -4.18 -7.08 -16.06
C ASP A 154 -2.94 -6.20 -15.85
N ALA A 155 -2.56 -6.02 -14.58
CA ALA A 155 -1.55 -5.06 -14.21
C ALA A 155 -0.21 -5.22 -14.97
N ASP A 156 0.39 -4.10 -15.39
CA ASP A 156 1.68 -4.10 -16.08
C ASP A 156 2.79 -4.64 -15.15
N GLU A 157 3.24 -5.88 -15.41
CA GLU A 157 4.25 -6.54 -14.60
C GLU A 157 5.60 -5.80 -14.61
N GLY A 158 5.94 -5.11 -15.70
CA GLY A 158 7.15 -4.30 -15.81
C GLY A 158 7.10 -3.11 -14.83
N ALA A 159 5.97 -2.42 -14.78
CA ALA A 159 5.71 -1.34 -13.82
C ALA A 159 5.82 -1.85 -12.37
N LEU A 160 5.18 -2.98 -12.06
CA LEU A 160 5.23 -3.55 -10.69
C LEU A 160 6.67 -3.91 -10.28
N LYS A 161 7.49 -4.42 -11.20
CA LYS A 161 8.92 -4.72 -10.98
C LYS A 161 9.77 -3.48 -10.75
N GLU A 162 9.42 -2.38 -11.42
CA GLU A 162 10.11 -1.11 -11.21
C GLU A 162 9.90 -0.61 -9.77
N ILE A 163 8.68 -0.76 -9.24
CA ILE A 163 8.26 -0.30 -7.91
C ILE A 163 8.72 -1.23 -6.77
N ALA A 164 8.54 -2.54 -6.94
CA ALA A 164 8.72 -3.50 -5.85
C ALA A 164 10.18 -3.66 -5.40
N SER A 165 10.35 -3.99 -4.13
CA SER A 165 11.64 -4.40 -3.57
C SER A 165 12.07 -5.79 -4.07
N GLU A 166 13.37 -6.06 -4.06
CA GLU A 166 13.90 -7.40 -4.32
C GLU A 166 13.84 -8.29 -3.06
N PRO A 167 13.69 -9.62 -3.19
CA PRO A 167 13.47 -10.34 -4.44
C PRO A 167 12.03 -10.21 -4.94
N LEU A 168 11.85 -9.99 -6.25
CA LEU A 168 10.53 -9.69 -6.85
C LEU A 168 9.43 -10.73 -6.54
N ASN A 169 9.79 -12.02 -6.49
CA ASN A 169 8.84 -13.11 -6.19
C ASN A 169 8.28 -13.06 -4.76
N MET A 170 8.87 -12.26 -3.87
CA MET A 170 8.38 -12.02 -2.51
C MET A 170 7.62 -10.70 -2.37
N HIS A 171 7.72 -9.80 -3.35
CA HIS A 171 7.20 -8.43 -3.24
C HIS A 171 6.18 -8.05 -4.32
N ILE A 172 5.98 -8.89 -5.33
CA ILE A 172 4.94 -8.72 -6.34
C ILE A 172 3.86 -9.78 -6.17
N PHE A 173 2.61 -9.32 -6.11
CA PHE A 173 1.44 -10.20 -6.06
C PHE A 173 0.33 -9.68 -6.97
N ASN A 174 -0.59 -10.54 -7.35
CA ASN A 174 -1.82 -10.14 -8.04
C ASN A 174 -3.00 -10.21 -7.05
N LEU A 175 -3.85 -9.19 -7.07
CA LEU A 175 -5.02 -9.04 -6.19
C LEU A 175 -6.01 -10.21 -6.32
N GLU A 176 -6.22 -10.72 -7.53
CA GLU A 176 -7.17 -11.81 -7.83
C GLU A 176 -6.72 -13.14 -7.20
N ASN A 177 -5.42 -13.31 -6.99
CA ASN A 177 -4.89 -14.43 -6.24
C ASN A 177 -5.16 -14.34 -4.74
N PHE A 178 -5.65 -13.20 -4.22
CA PHE A 178 -6.07 -13.09 -2.82
C PHE A 178 -7.57 -13.38 -2.63
N THR A 179 -8.39 -13.07 -3.63
CA THR A 179 -9.86 -13.24 -3.55
C THR A 179 -10.29 -14.71 -3.64
N HIS A 180 -9.50 -15.57 -4.30
CA HIS A 180 -9.80 -16.99 -4.46
C HIS A 180 -9.58 -17.88 -3.22
N PHE A 181 -9.04 -17.36 -2.11
CA PHE A 181 -8.78 -18.14 -0.89
C PHE A 181 -9.77 -17.85 0.25
N MET A 182 -10.84 -17.10 -0.03
CA MET A 182 -11.79 -16.62 0.97
C MET A 182 -13.22 -17.18 0.79
N THR A 183 -13.38 -18.25 -0.01
CA THR A 183 -14.59 -19.11 -0.02
C THR A 183 -14.31 -20.47 0.59
#